data_AF-A0A951TCW4-F1
#
_entry.id   AF-A0A951TCW4-F1
#
_cell.length_a   1.000
_cell.length_b   1.000
_cell.length_c   1.000
_cell.angle_alpha   90.00
_cell.angle_beta   90.00
_cell.angle_gamma   90.00
#
_symmetry.space_group_name_H-M   'P 1'
#
loop_
_entity.id
_entity.type
_entity.pdbx_description
1 polymer ?
#
loop_
_entity_poly.entity_id
_entity_poly.type
_entity_poly.pdbx_seq_one_letter_code
_entity_poly.pdbx_strand_id
1 'polypeptide(L)'
;MNEEKNNENGREVHSTVVRAGKRTYFFDIKATRNNDLYLTVTESKKQFQNGRPEFQKHKIFLYKEDFEKFSDALRDVLQKIDDLKADGSFTIEEESNNKGLSDYTSLNYEDL
;
A
#
# COMPACT_ATOMS: atom_id res chain seq x y z
N MET A 1 1.35 -24.94 -5.42
CA MET A 1 0.59 -24.57 -4.20
C MET A 1 -0.55 -23.72 -4.71
N ASN A 2 -1.76 -24.28 -4.76
CA ASN A 2 -2.89 -23.69 -5.46
C ASN A 2 -3.24 -22.34 -4.84
N GLU A 3 -3.19 -21.30 -5.68
CA GLU A 3 -3.85 -20.04 -5.42
C GLU A 3 -5.34 -20.34 -5.28
N GLU A 4 -5.81 -20.39 -4.03
CA GLU A 4 -7.22 -20.13 -3.74
C GLU A 4 -7.52 -18.72 -4.24
N LYS A 5 -7.93 -18.62 -5.51
CA LYS A 5 -8.75 -17.53 -6.02
C LYS A 5 -10.07 -17.56 -5.27
N ASN A 6 -10.02 -17.17 -4.00
CA ASN A 6 -11.20 -17.03 -3.17
C ASN A 6 -12.12 -16.01 -3.83
N ASN A 7 -13.40 -16.38 -3.87
CA ASN A 7 -14.58 -15.70 -4.39
C ASN A 7 -14.82 -14.24 -3.89
N GLU A 8 -13.78 -13.45 -3.59
CA GLU A 8 -13.89 -12.05 -3.18
C GLU A 8 -14.02 -11.07 -4.36
N ASN A 9 -13.72 -11.50 -5.59
CA ASN A 9 -13.77 -10.64 -6.78
C ASN A 9 -15.22 -10.30 -7.22
N GLY A 10 -16.23 -11.01 -6.72
CA GLY A 10 -17.62 -10.85 -7.18
C GLY A 10 -18.28 -9.52 -6.83
N ARG A 11 -17.63 -8.66 -6.02
CA ARG A 11 -18.14 -7.33 -5.64
C ARG A 11 -17.08 -6.24 -5.68
N GLU A 12 -15.94 -6.51 -6.31
CA GLU A 12 -14.95 -5.47 -6.55
C GLU A 12 -15.43 -4.58 -7.70
N VAL A 13 -15.52 -3.28 -7.43
CA VAL A 13 -15.98 -2.26 -8.38
C VAL A 13 -14.79 -1.64 -9.11
N HIS A 14 -13.70 -1.41 -8.37
CA HIS A 14 -12.49 -0.80 -8.89
C HIS A 14 -11.29 -1.16 -8.00
N SER A 15 -10.10 -1.31 -8.57
CA SER A 15 -8.86 -1.52 -7.82
C SER A 15 -7.73 -0.68 -8.42
N THR A 16 -6.94 -0.06 -7.54
CA THR A 16 -5.70 0.65 -7.87
C THR A 16 -4.54 0.06 -7.08
N VAL A 17 -3.41 -0.19 -7.74
CA VAL A 17 -2.21 -0.79 -7.13
C VAL A 17 -1.04 0.17 -7.19
N VAL A 18 -0.38 0.40 -6.05
CA VAL A 18 0.82 1.22 -5.92
C VAL A 18 1.98 0.36 -5.41
N ARG A 19 3.07 0.25 -6.19
CA ARG A 19 4.29 -0.46 -5.79
C ARG A 19 5.32 0.53 -5.27
N ALA A 20 5.87 0.28 -4.09
CA ALA A 20 6.86 1.11 -3.42
C ALA A 20 7.93 0.23 -2.76
N GLY A 21 8.94 -0.16 -3.56
CA GLY A 21 10.02 -1.05 -3.10
C GLY A 21 9.48 -2.39 -2.59
N LYS A 22 9.72 -2.70 -1.31
CA LYS A 22 9.23 -3.93 -0.65
C LYS A 22 7.74 -3.92 -0.30
N ARG A 23 7.05 -2.80 -0.47
CA ARG A 23 5.62 -2.66 -0.14
C ARG A 23 4.80 -2.54 -1.42
N THR A 24 3.64 -3.18 -1.43
CA THR A 24 2.60 -2.99 -2.45
C THR A 24 1.31 -2.59 -1.75
N TYR A 25 0.73 -1.47 -2.14
CA TYR A 25 -0.54 -0.99 -1.64
C TYR A 25 -1.64 -1.29 -2.66
N PHE A 26 -2.76 -1.80 -2.18
CA PHE A 26 -3.96 -2.09 -2.95
C PHE A 26 -5.09 -1.22 -2.40
N PHE A 27 -5.74 -0.45 -3.27
CA PHE A 27 -6.88 0.40 -2.96
C PHE A 27 -8.07 -0.14 -3.73
N ASP A 28 -8.93 -0.89 -3.04
CA ASP A 28 -10.05 -1.60 -3.65
C ASP A 28 -11.38 -0.96 -3.23
N ILE A 29 -12.17 -0.52 -4.20
CA ILE A 29 -13.56 -0.12 -3.99
C ILE A 29 -14.41 -1.38 -4.13
N LYS A 30 -15.16 -1.72 -3.09
CA LYS A 30 -16.01 -2.91 -3.05
C LYS A 30 -17.45 -2.53 -2.70
N ALA A 31 -18.40 -3.33 -3.17
CA ALA A 31 -19.82 -3.18 -2.84
C ALA A 31 -20.25 -4.19 -1.77
N THR A 32 -21.09 -3.75 -0.82
CA THR A 32 -21.78 -4.66 0.12
C THR A 32 -22.91 -5.39 -0.60
N ARG A 33 -23.62 -6.29 0.12
CA ARG A 33 -24.85 -6.92 -0.42
C ARG A 33 -25.95 -5.91 -0.73
N ASN A 34 -25.96 -4.77 -0.05
CA ASN A 34 -26.96 -3.71 -0.21
C ASN A 34 -26.52 -2.67 -1.26
N ASN A 35 -25.46 -2.96 -2.02
CA ASN A 35 -24.89 -2.07 -3.03
C ASN A 35 -24.28 -0.77 -2.48
N ASP A 36 -23.99 -0.73 -1.17
CA ASP A 36 -23.20 0.35 -0.56
C ASP A 36 -21.71 0.15 -0.85
N LEU A 37 -21.02 1.24 -1.17
CA LEU A 37 -19.59 1.21 -1.47
C LEU A 37 -18.75 1.37 -0.19
N TYR A 38 -17.66 0.62 -0.10
CA TYR A 38 -16.63 0.75 0.93
C TYR A 38 -15.24 0.59 0.32
N LEU A 39 -14.23 1.15 0.97
CA LEU A 39 -12.82 1.08 0.55
C LEU A 39 -12.09 0.04 1.39
N THR A 40 -11.31 -0.82 0.73
CA THR A 40 -10.31 -1.67 1.38
C THR A 40 -8.93 -1.16 0.99
N VAL A 41 -8.12 -0.77 1.96
CA VAL A 41 -6.70 -0.46 1.76
C VAL A 41 -5.87 -1.60 2.30
N THR A 42 -5.13 -2.29 1.43
CA THR A 42 -4.22 -3.37 1.84
C THR A 42 -2.79 -2.97 1.57
N GLU A 43 -1.95 -2.98 2.59
CA GLU A 43 -0.50 -3.00 2.41
C GLU A 43 -0.01 -4.46 2.44
N SER A 44 0.77 -4.86 1.44
CA SER A 44 1.55 -6.10 1.46
C SER A 44 3.04 -5.78 1.47
N LYS A 45 3.71 -6.13 2.56
CA LYS A 45 5.16 -5.96 2.75
C LYS A 45 5.88 -7.28 2.56
N LYS A 46 6.79 -7.34 1.60
CA LYS A 46 7.72 -8.46 1.40
C LYS A 46 8.79 -8.43 2.50
N GLN A 47 8.82 -9.49 3.31
CA GLN A 47 9.83 -9.77 4.32
C GLN A 47 10.64 -11.00 3.89
N PHE A 48 11.86 -11.12 4.38
CA PHE A 48 12.66 -12.33 4.24
C PHE A 48 12.86 -12.93 5.63
N GLN A 49 12.27 -14.10 5.87
CA GLN A 49 12.47 -14.86 7.10
C GLN A 49 13.18 -16.17 6.74
N ASN A 50 14.33 -16.41 7.37
CA ASN A 50 15.14 -17.62 7.15
C ASN A 50 15.45 -17.91 5.66
N GLY A 51 15.74 -16.85 4.89
CA GLY A 51 16.05 -16.94 3.45
C GLY A 51 14.83 -17.18 2.55
N ARG A 52 13.61 -17.22 3.09
CA ARG A 52 12.37 -17.38 2.31
C ARG A 52 11.58 -16.07 2.27
N PRO A 53 11.02 -15.69 1.11
CA PRO A 53 10.14 -14.53 1.03
C PRO A 53 8.80 -14.83 1.70
N GLU A 54 8.40 -13.96 2.62
CA GLU A 54 7.09 -13.97 3.29
C GLU A 54 6.41 -12.61 3.07
N PHE A 55 5.08 -12.59 2.99
CA PHE A 55 4.31 -11.37 2.78
C PHE A 55 3.45 -11.06 4.00
N GLN A 56 3.79 -9.98 4.70
CA GLN A 56 2.96 -9.45 5.77
C GLN A 56 1.90 -8.54 5.16
N LYS A 57 0.62 -8.77 5.47
CA LYS A 57 -0.49 -7.96 4.99
C LYS A 57 -1.11 -7.16 6.13
N HIS A 58 -1.27 -5.85 5.94
CA HIS A 58 -2.06 -4.98 6.81
C HIS A 58 -3.28 -4.51 6.00
N LYS A 59 -4.48 -4.64 6.56
CA LYS A 59 -5.72 -4.32 5.85
C LYS A 59 -6.57 -3.38 6.69
N ILE A 60 -7.04 -2.31 6.07
CA ILE A 60 -7.97 -1.33 6.62
C ILE A 60 -9.24 -1.39 5.80
N PHE A 61 -10.39 -1.39 6.49
CA PHE A 61 -11.71 -1.22 5.90
C PHE A 61 -12.21 0.16 6.27
N LEU A 62 -12.68 0.91 5.28
CA LEU A 62 -13.23 2.23 5.47
C LEU A 62 -14.64 2.25 4.87
N TYR A 63 -15.62 2.59 5.68
CA TYR A 63 -17.03 2.66 5.28
C TYR A 63 -17.44 4.10 4.97
N LYS A 64 -18.57 4.25 4.28
CA LYS A 64 -19.03 5.52 3.71
C LYS A 64 -19.16 6.64 4.75
N GLU A 65 -19.61 6.30 5.96
CA GLU A 65 -19.76 7.23 7.09
C GLU A 65 -18.44 7.89 7.53
N ASP A 66 -17.30 7.26 7.24
CA ASP A 66 -15.98 7.70 7.69
C ASP A 66 -15.15 8.33 6.57
N PHE A 67 -15.59 8.28 5.31
CA PHE A 67 -14.81 8.73 4.14
C PHE A 67 -14.31 10.16 4.26
N GLU A 68 -15.20 11.09 4.59
CA GLU A 68 -14.88 12.52 4.66
C GLU A 68 -13.84 12.76 5.77
N LYS A 69 -14.17 12.37 7.00
CA LYS A 69 -13.29 12.55 8.18
C LYS A 69 -11.93 11.89 8.00
N PHE A 70 -11.88 10.68 7.47
CA PHE A 70 -10.62 9.98 7.22
C PHE A 70 -9.80 10.68 6.14
N SER A 71 -10.45 11.12 5.05
CA SER A 71 -9.76 11.79 3.96
C SER A 71 -9.17 13.14 4.37
N ASP A 72 -9.90 13.90 5.20
CA ASP A 72 -9.44 15.20 5.69
C ASP A 72 -8.28 15.04 6.67
N ALA A 73 -8.38 14.10 7.61
CA ALA A 73 -7.29 13.80 8.54
C ALA A 73 -6.03 13.32 7.79
N LEU A 74 -6.19 12.48 6.76
CA LEU A 74 -5.07 12.02 5.95
C LEU A 74 -4.39 13.18 5.21
N ARG A 75 -5.17 14.08 4.58
CA ARG A 75 -4.64 15.26 3.89
C ARG A 75 -3.91 16.19 4.84
N ASP A 76 -4.50 16.48 6.01
CA ASP A 76 -3.93 17.37 7.02
C ASP A 76 -2.57 16.85 7.53
N VAL A 77 -2.49 15.56 7.85
CA VAL A 77 -1.24 14.95 8.31
C VAL A 77 -0.18 14.92 7.21
N LEU A 78 -0.56 14.65 5.95
CA LEU A 78 0.37 14.70 4.81
C LEU A 78 0.91 16.12 4.59
N GLN A 79 0.03 17.12 4.62
CA GLN A 79 0.44 18.53 4.52
C GLN A 79 1.41 18.89 5.65
N LYS A 80 1.11 18.44 6.88
CA LYS A 80 1.99 18.70 8.03
C LYS A 80 3.36 18.07 7.85
N ILE A 81 3.44 16.87 7.25
CA ILE A 81 4.72 16.23 6.92
C ILE A 81 5.52 17.09 5.93
N ASP A 82 4.87 17.65 4.92
CA ASP A 82 5.54 18.48 3.92
C ASP A 82 6.03 19.81 4.51
N ASP A 83 5.23 20.44 5.39
CA ASP A 83 5.66 21.64 6.13
C ASP A 83 6.89 21.34 7.01
N LEU A 84 6.90 20.20 7.69
CA LEU A 84 8.02 19.77 8.55
C LEU A 84 9.32 19.49 7.77
N LYS A 85 9.20 19.02 6.53
CA LYS A 85 10.35 18.87 5.62
C LYS A 85 10.88 20.23 5.15
N ALA A 86 9.97 21.16 4.83
CA ALA A 86 10.35 22.49 4.35
C ALA A 86 11.06 23.33 5.42
N ASP A 87 10.67 23.16 6.69
CA ASP A 87 11.31 23.79 7.85
C ASP A 87 12.70 23.19 8.19
N GLY A 88 13.12 22.10 7.51
CA GLY A 88 14.40 21.44 7.75
C GLY A 88 14.48 20.66 9.08
N SER A 89 13.38 20.64 9.86
CA SER A 89 13.26 19.91 11.13
C SER A 89 13.34 18.39 10.94
N PHE A 90 12.97 17.88 9.75
CA PHE A 90 12.98 16.45 9.44
C PHE A 90 13.42 16.21 7.98
N THR A 91 14.56 15.59 7.77
CA THR A 91 14.97 15.06 6.46
C THR A 91 14.53 13.60 6.35
N ILE A 92 13.79 13.26 5.30
CA ILE A 92 13.72 11.86 4.88
C ILE A 92 15.07 11.58 4.24
N GLU A 93 15.94 10.87 4.93
CA GLU A 93 17.14 10.32 4.31
C GLU A 93 16.67 9.38 3.20
N GLU A 94 16.75 9.82 1.95
CA GLU A 94 16.84 8.86 0.85
C GLU A 94 18.18 8.17 1.04
N GLU A 95 18.17 6.95 1.60
CA GLU A 95 19.36 6.11 1.72
C GLU A 95 19.97 5.89 0.32
N SER A 96 20.79 6.83 -0.10
CA SER A 96 21.72 6.74 -1.22
C SER A 96 22.99 6.05 -0.74
N ASN A 97 22.86 4.97 0.04
CA ASN A 97 24.01 4.15 0.41
C ASN A 97 24.23 3.09 -0.66
N ASN A 98 25.07 3.48 -1.62
CA ASN A 98 25.59 2.67 -2.71
C ASN A 98 26.59 1.60 -2.21
N LYS A 99 26.14 0.73 -1.31
CA LYS A 99 26.70 -0.59 -0.94
C LYS A 99 25.58 -1.43 -0.31
N GLY A 100 24.66 -1.89 -1.15
CA GLY A 100 23.43 -2.61 -0.75
C GLY A 100 22.23 -2.35 -1.67
N LEU A 101 22.37 -1.35 -2.56
CA LEU A 101 21.32 -0.83 -3.44
C LEU A 101 21.27 -1.49 -4.84
N SER A 102 21.88 -2.67 -5.03
CA SER A 102 21.78 -3.41 -6.31
C SER A 102 20.54 -4.31 -6.41
N ASP A 103 19.86 -4.57 -5.28
CA ASP A 103 18.74 -5.53 -5.20
C ASP A 103 17.34 -4.86 -5.18
N TYR A 104 17.27 -3.53 -5.16
CA TYR A 104 15.99 -2.80 -4.97
C TYR A 104 15.46 -2.10 -6.22
N THR A 105 16.26 -1.94 -7.28
CA THR A 105 15.86 -1.20 -8.49
C THR A 105 16.11 -1.93 -9.80
N SER A 106 16.67 -3.15 -9.77
CA SER A 106 16.96 -3.95 -10.96
C SER A 106 16.29 -5.33 -10.88
N LEU A 107 14.96 -5.35 -10.99
CA LEU A 107 14.28 -6.53 -11.56
C LEU A 107 13.84 -6.13 -12.97
N ASN A 108 14.62 -6.63 -13.93
CA ASN A 108 14.35 -6.45 -15.35
C ASN A 108 12.99 -7.05 -15.68
N TYR A 109 12.27 -6.36 -16.56
CA TYR A 109 10.93 -6.70 -17.04
C TYR A 109 10.89 -7.99 -17.90
N GLU A 110 12.01 -8.71 -18.02
CA GLU A 110 12.19 -9.87 -18.91
C GLU A 110 12.25 -11.23 -18.18
N ASP A 111 12.20 -11.27 -16.84
CA ASP A 111 12.15 -12.53 -16.08
C ASP A 111 10.71 -12.99 -15.74
N LEU A 112 9.76 -12.71 -16.63
CA LEU A 112 8.40 -13.28 -16.62
C LEU A 112 8.24 -14.33 -17.73
#